data_AF-A0AAN8FKX4-F1
#
_entry.id   AF-A0AAN8FKX4-F1
#
_cell.length_a   1.000
_cell.length_b   1.000
_cell.length_c   1.000
_cell.angle_alpha   90.00
_cell.angle_beta   90.00
_cell.angle_gamma   90.00
#
_symmetry.space_group_name_H-M   'P 1'
#
loop_
_entity.id
_entity.type
_entity.pdbx_description
1 polymer ?
#
loop_
_entity_poly.entity_id
_entity_poly.type
_entity_poly.pdbx_seq_one_letter_code
_entity_poly.pdbx_strand_id
1 'polypeptide(L)'
;MIGKVLISDARTKLVLHTEVLHRSETENISTRMEVEGLKRLMSHYYDGWHLVKWLGNELRKVSKVRNCEGVWTEKVKTHLWAAIHSGVESGADIRALFNTCLMHVAGVHQWPLNELTGRFTSCPHDSLPGPRLQDLSADSEAYQNFRDVILTKSFQRDLMKASTYGGTSICEAKNALDRIYCRKEIFYPIATYPLYAMMATLHINTLRLAEISGERKVLKTREVQRKYLDRKSKQVLKSPAKHLGRDLVLDGVLNGRLIALQAKYQSGVPQWVVDLMDAEDEYECSCDSVSS
;
A
#
# COMPACT_ATOMS: atom_id res chain seq x y z
N MET A 1 13.55 14.14 -2.97
CA MET A 1 12.58 13.01 -3.10
C MET A 1 11.32 13.38 -2.34
N ILE A 2 10.20 13.52 -3.04
CA ILE A 2 8.94 14.00 -2.45
C ILE A 2 8.28 12.82 -1.73
N GLY A 3 8.04 12.97 -0.43
CA GLY A 3 7.21 12.03 0.34
C GLY A 3 5.73 12.32 0.10
N LYS A 4 4.84 11.41 0.47
CA LYS A 4 3.41 11.70 0.47
C LYS A 4 2.68 10.92 1.55
N VAL A 5 1.58 11.50 2.02
CA VAL A 5 0.61 10.83 2.91
C VAL A 5 -0.67 10.63 2.12
N LEU A 6 -1.25 9.45 2.23
CA LEU A 6 -2.52 9.12 1.61
C LEU A 6 -3.49 8.61 2.67
N ILE A 7 -4.69 9.19 2.68
CA ILE A 7 -5.80 8.73 3.50
C ILE A 7 -6.82 8.11 2.55
N SER A 8 -7.20 6.86 2.81
CA SER A 8 -8.21 6.16 2.03
C SER A 8 -9.24 5.51 2.93
N ASP A 9 -10.49 5.48 2.48
CA ASP A 9 -11.53 4.71 3.12
C ASP A 9 -11.22 3.20 2.99
N ALA A 10 -11.18 2.50 4.13
CA ALA A 10 -10.75 1.10 4.17
C ALA A 10 -11.71 0.16 3.42
N ARG A 11 -13.01 0.50 3.39
CA ARG A 11 -14.08 -0.31 2.78
C ARG A 11 -14.17 -0.06 1.27
N THR A 12 -14.38 1.19 0.89
CA THR A 12 -14.60 1.60 -0.49
C THR A 12 -13.30 1.81 -1.25
N LYS A 13 -12.15 1.92 -0.60
CA LYS A 13 -10.85 2.23 -1.25
C LYS A 13 -10.83 3.57 -1.96
N LEU A 14 -11.75 4.48 -1.65
CA LEU A 14 -11.69 5.85 -2.13
C LEU A 14 -10.57 6.58 -1.40
N VAL A 15 -9.76 7.32 -2.16
CA VAL A 15 -8.74 8.20 -1.60
C VAL A 15 -9.44 9.48 -1.17
N LEU A 16 -9.45 9.73 0.14
CA LEU A 16 -10.12 10.88 0.75
C LEU A 16 -9.19 12.09 0.80
N HIS A 17 -7.89 11.86 0.98
CA HIS A 17 -6.90 12.92 1.06
C HIS A 17 -5.55 12.45 0.52
N THR A 18 -4.82 13.36 -0.11
CA THR A 18 -3.43 13.15 -0.51
C THR A 18 -2.67 14.41 -0.17
N GLU A 19 -1.63 14.26 0.64
CA GLU A 19 -0.74 15.33 1.04
C GLU A 19 0.63 15.07 0.42
N VAL A 20 1.18 16.09 -0.24
CA VAL A 20 2.53 16.04 -0.80
C VAL A 20 3.50 16.54 0.27
N LEU A 21 4.36 15.66 0.77
CA LEU A 21 5.38 16.02 1.75
C LEU A 21 6.63 16.51 1.03
N HIS A 22 6.91 17.80 1.15
CA HIS A 22 8.18 18.35 0.74
C HIS A 22 9.25 17.95 1.77
N ARG A 23 10.28 17.20 1.36
CA ARG A 23 11.49 17.05 2.16
C ARG A 23 12.46 18.15 1.73
N SER A 24 12.39 19.32 2.34
CA SER A 24 13.54 20.23 2.40
C SER A 24 14.54 19.64 3.41
N GLU A 25 15.84 19.82 3.14
CA GLU A 25 16.91 19.43 4.08
C GLU A 25 16.93 20.33 5.34
N THR A 26 16.07 21.34 5.41
CA THR A 26 15.89 22.24 6.56
C THR A 26 14.42 22.26 7.03
N GLU A 27 14.24 21.80 8.27
CA GLU A 27 13.17 22.12 9.23
C GLU A 27 11.75 21.51 9.07
N ASN A 28 11.60 20.35 9.73
CA ASN A 28 10.38 19.54 9.94
C ASN A 28 9.63 19.90 11.24
N ILE A 29 8.86 20.98 11.31
CA ILE A 29 8.02 21.26 12.49
C ILE A 29 6.53 21.39 12.13
N SER A 30 6.18 22.22 11.14
CA SER A 30 4.78 22.45 10.74
C SER A 30 4.10 21.21 10.12
N THR A 31 4.73 20.59 9.12
CA THR A 31 4.21 19.39 8.43
C THR A 31 4.10 18.18 9.36
N ARG A 32 4.87 18.15 10.44
CA ARG A 32 4.80 17.10 11.45
C ARG A 32 3.54 17.25 12.33
N MET A 33 3.10 18.49 12.58
CA MET A 33 1.94 18.79 13.42
C MET A 33 0.60 18.49 12.72
N GLU A 34 0.44 18.79 11.42
CA GLU A 34 -0.81 18.48 10.68
C GLU A 34 -0.99 16.96 10.49
N VAL A 35 0.09 16.27 10.12
CA VAL A 35 0.11 14.80 10.04
C VAL A 35 -0.13 14.18 11.42
N GLU A 36 0.43 14.72 12.51
CA GLU A 36 0.15 14.24 13.87
C GLU A 36 -1.28 14.55 14.34
N GLY A 37 -1.85 15.70 13.95
CA GLY A 37 -3.21 16.10 14.27
C GLY A 37 -4.25 15.17 13.64
N LEU A 38 -4.14 14.95 12.33
CA LEU A 38 -4.96 13.95 11.61
C LEU A 38 -4.71 12.53 12.13
N LYS A 39 -3.46 12.21 12.51
CA LYS A 39 -3.14 10.89 13.09
C LYS A 39 -3.84 10.63 14.42
N ARG A 40 -4.07 11.66 15.23
CA ARG A 40 -4.75 11.51 16.52
C ARG A 40 -6.26 11.32 16.37
N LEU A 41 -6.83 11.76 15.24
CA LEU A 41 -8.27 11.65 14.96
C LEU A 41 -8.66 10.35 14.25
N MET A 42 -7.69 9.57 13.76
CA MET A 42 -7.95 8.37 12.97
C MET A 42 -7.24 7.13 13.51
N SER A 43 -7.90 5.97 13.40
CA SER A 43 -7.28 4.69 13.71
C SER A 43 -6.22 4.34 12.68
N HIS A 44 -4.96 4.25 13.13
CA HIS A 44 -3.84 3.83 12.28
C HIS A 44 -3.71 2.33 12.21
N TYR A 45 -3.62 1.83 10.98
CA TYR A 45 -3.30 0.44 10.70
C TYR A 45 -2.03 0.31 9.87
N TYR A 46 -1.30 -0.77 10.09
CA TYR A 46 -0.16 -1.17 9.28
C TYR A 46 -0.60 -2.14 8.19
N ASP A 47 0.03 -2.05 7.02
CA ASP A 47 -0.17 -3.05 5.98
C ASP A 47 0.45 -4.40 6.41
N GLY A 48 -0.37 -5.46 6.42
CA GLY A 48 0.10 -6.82 6.69
C GLY A 48 1.27 -7.27 5.80
N TRP A 49 1.38 -6.76 4.58
CA TRP A 49 2.52 -7.05 3.70
C TRP A 49 3.86 -6.60 4.31
N HIS A 50 3.90 -5.42 4.93
CA HIS A 50 5.13 -4.93 5.56
C HIS A 50 5.50 -5.77 6.79
N LEU A 51 4.51 -6.20 7.57
CA LEU A 51 4.72 -7.10 8.72
C LEU A 51 5.28 -8.46 8.26
N VAL A 52 4.68 -9.05 7.22
CA VAL A 52 5.13 -10.32 6.64
C VAL A 52 6.52 -10.20 6.02
N LYS A 53 6.81 -9.09 5.35
CA LYS A 53 8.14 -8.82 4.78
C LYS A 53 9.20 -8.68 5.87
N TRP A 54 8.91 -7.91 6.93
CA TRP A 54 9.80 -7.76 8.07
C TRP A 54 10.08 -9.12 8.72
N LEU A 55 9.02 -9.87 9.03
CA LEU A 55 9.11 -11.20 9.61
C LEU A 55 9.96 -12.12 8.73
N GLY A 56 9.70 -12.14 7.43
CA GLY A 56 10.48 -12.95 6.48
C GLY A 56 11.97 -12.63 6.45
N ASN A 57 12.35 -11.37 6.67
CA ASN A 57 13.75 -10.98 6.74
C ASN A 57 14.40 -11.43 8.05
N GLU A 58 13.69 -11.34 9.17
CA GLU A 58 14.20 -11.80 10.48
C GLU A 58 14.30 -13.33 10.54
N LEU A 59 13.27 -14.05 10.06
CA LEU A 59 13.30 -15.51 10.01
C LEU A 59 14.43 -16.05 9.13
N ARG A 60 14.77 -15.35 8.04
CA ARG A 60 15.94 -15.68 7.20
C ARG A 60 17.27 -15.57 7.95
N LYS A 61 17.35 -14.73 8.99
CA LYS A 61 18.56 -14.66 9.83
C LYS A 61 18.61 -15.90 10.74
N VAL A 62 17.48 -16.27 11.33
CA VAL A 62 17.36 -17.47 12.19
C VAL A 62 17.65 -18.75 11.41
N SER A 63 17.21 -18.85 10.16
CA SER A 63 17.44 -20.03 9.31
C SER A 63 18.91 -20.25 8.91
N LYS A 64 19.84 -19.38 9.34
CA LYS A 64 21.28 -19.56 9.11
C LYS A 64 22.00 -20.21 10.30
N VAL A 65 21.28 -20.47 11.40
CA VAL A 65 21.81 -21.21 12.55
C VAL A 65 22.11 -22.66 12.13
N ARG A 66 23.17 -23.25 12.68
CA ARG A 66 23.62 -24.61 12.33
C ARG A 66 22.47 -25.61 12.55
N ASN A 67 22.30 -26.55 11.60
CA ASN A 67 21.24 -27.55 11.61
C ASN A 67 19.80 -26.98 11.57
N CYS A 68 19.61 -25.77 11.06
CA CYS A 68 18.29 -25.18 10.80
C CYS A 68 18.11 -24.92 9.30
N GLU A 69 17.26 -25.68 8.62
CA GLU A 69 17.05 -25.51 7.16
C GLU A 69 15.94 -24.50 6.82
N GLY A 70 15.31 -23.88 7.82
CA GLY A 70 14.34 -22.80 7.63
C GLY A 70 13.05 -23.18 6.87
N VAL A 71 12.78 -24.47 6.67
CA VAL A 71 11.62 -25.02 5.93
C VAL A 71 10.25 -24.54 6.46
N TRP A 72 10.22 -24.06 7.71
CA TRP A 72 9.05 -23.51 8.38
C TRP A 72 8.77 -22.04 8.05
N THR A 73 9.71 -21.30 7.42
CA THR A 73 9.59 -19.85 7.18
C THR A 73 8.32 -19.48 6.41
N GLU A 74 8.06 -20.17 5.30
CA GLU A 74 6.88 -19.88 4.46
C GLU A 74 5.58 -20.30 5.14
N LYS A 75 5.59 -21.38 5.93
CA LYS A 75 4.44 -21.79 6.76
C LYS A 75 4.10 -20.70 7.77
N VAL A 76 5.09 -20.13 8.45
CA VAL A 76 4.89 -19.05 9.44
C VAL A 76 4.40 -17.76 8.78
N LYS A 77 4.92 -17.37 7.61
CA LYS A 77 4.39 -16.22 6.85
C LYS A 77 2.94 -16.42 6.44
N THR A 78 2.59 -17.64 6.03
CA THR A 78 1.22 -18.01 5.67
C THR A 78 0.31 -17.95 6.90
N HIS A 79 0.79 -18.44 8.05
CA HIS A 79 0.08 -18.35 9.32
C HIS A 79 -0.17 -16.91 9.77
N LEU A 80 0.80 -16.00 9.56
CA LEU A 80 0.61 -14.57 9.82
C LEU A 80 -0.51 -13.98 8.97
N TRP A 81 -0.53 -14.29 7.67
CA TRP A 81 -1.61 -13.85 6.79
C TRP A 81 -2.97 -14.37 7.25
N ALA A 82 -3.06 -15.66 7.62
CA ALA A 82 -4.28 -16.25 8.15
C ALA A 82 -4.72 -15.57 9.44
N ALA A 83 -3.80 -15.32 10.39
CA ALA A 83 -4.11 -14.65 11.65
C ALA A 83 -4.63 -13.22 11.44
N ILE A 84 -3.99 -12.45 10.55
CA ILE A 84 -4.45 -11.11 10.17
C ILE A 84 -5.86 -11.18 9.56
N HIS A 85 -6.10 -12.12 8.66
CA HIS A 85 -7.40 -12.31 8.02
C HIS A 85 -8.51 -12.65 9.01
N SER A 86 -8.31 -13.68 9.84
CA SER A 86 -9.26 -14.10 10.87
C SER A 86 -9.55 -13.00 11.89
N GLY A 87 -8.54 -12.19 12.23
CA GLY A 87 -8.71 -11.04 13.11
C GLY A 87 -9.77 -10.05 12.63
N VAL A 88 -9.90 -9.85 11.32
CA VAL A 88 -10.89 -8.91 10.78
C VAL A 88 -12.24 -9.54 10.50
N GLU A 89 -12.28 -10.81 10.10
CA GLU A 89 -13.57 -11.48 9.89
C GLU A 89 -14.31 -11.74 11.21
N SER A 90 -13.57 -12.08 12.27
CA SER A 90 -14.15 -12.57 13.52
C SER A 90 -13.82 -11.73 14.77
N GLY A 91 -13.04 -10.65 14.63
CA GLY A 91 -12.55 -9.87 15.77
C GLY A 91 -11.54 -10.63 16.64
N ALA A 92 -10.94 -11.71 16.12
CA ALA A 92 -9.96 -12.50 16.85
C ALA A 92 -8.71 -11.67 17.23
N ASP A 93 -8.14 -11.95 18.40
CA ASP A 93 -6.83 -11.39 18.77
C ASP A 93 -5.77 -11.93 17.81
N ILE A 94 -5.37 -11.10 16.84
CA ILE A 94 -4.38 -11.40 15.80
C ILE A 94 -3.07 -11.85 16.43
N ARG A 95 -2.66 -11.21 17.54
CA ARG A 95 -1.40 -11.49 18.23
C ARG A 95 -1.47 -12.89 18.85
N ALA A 96 -2.52 -13.17 19.61
CA ALA A 96 -2.71 -14.48 20.25
C ALA A 96 -2.81 -15.61 19.21
N LEU A 97 -3.57 -15.37 18.13
CA LEU A 97 -3.73 -16.33 17.04
C LEU A 97 -2.41 -16.56 16.30
N PHE A 98 -1.66 -15.50 16.00
CA PHE A 98 -0.36 -15.64 15.34
C PHE A 98 0.64 -16.41 16.21
N ASN A 99 0.69 -16.13 17.52
CA ASN A 99 1.61 -16.78 18.46
C ASN A 99 1.43 -18.31 18.55
N THR A 100 0.29 -18.86 18.11
CA THR A 100 0.11 -20.33 17.99
C THR A 100 1.13 -20.98 17.03
N CYS A 101 1.79 -20.21 16.15
CA CYS A 101 2.87 -20.73 15.30
C CYS A 101 4.03 -21.31 16.11
N LEU A 102 4.25 -20.83 17.35
CA LEU A 102 5.27 -21.35 18.26
C LEU A 102 5.00 -22.80 18.67
N MET A 103 3.72 -23.20 18.70
CA MET A 103 3.31 -24.57 19.00
C MET A 103 3.40 -25.41 17.72
N HIS A 104 2.95 -24.87 16.58
CA HIS A 104 2.97 -25.57 15.29
C HIS A 104 4.38 -25.98 14.87
N VAL A 105 5.35 -25.06 14.98
CA VAL A 105 6.74 -25.34 14.60
C VAL A 105 7.37 -26.37 15.54
N ALA A 106 6.91 -26.45 16.79
CA ALA A 106 7.31 -27.48 17.75
C ALA A 106 6.57 -28.83 17.57
N GLY A 107 5.65 -28.95 16.61
CA GLY A 107 4.82 -30.14 16.40
C GLY A 107 3.71 -30.32 17.45
N VAL A 108 3.42 -29.29 18.24
CA VAL A 108 2.40 -29.31 19.30
C VAL A 108 1.09 -28.74 18.75
N HIS A 109 0.05 -29.58 18.68
CA HIS A 109 -1.23 -29.22 18.06
C HIS A 109 -2.38 -29.02 19.05
N GLN A 110 -2.18 -29.37 20.32
CA GLN A 110 -3.07 -29.09 21.44
C GLN A 110 -2.22 -28.67 22.64
N TRP A 111 -2.65 -27.67 23.39
CA TRP A 111 -1.91 -27.11 24.51
C TRP A 111 -2.84 -26.46 25.53
N PRO A 112 -2.42 -26.32 26.81
CA PRO A 112 -3.24 -25.68 27.83
C PRO A 112 -3.41 -24.18 27.55
N LEU A 113 -4.50 -23.63 28.09
CA LEU A 113 -4.77 -22.19 28.07
C LEU A 113 -3.58 -21.42 28.67
N ASN A 114 -3.13 -20.38 27.97
CA ASN A 114 -2.02 -19.54 28.42
C ASN A 114 -2.15 -18.13 27.82
N GLU A 115 -1.42 -17.17 28.40
CA GLU A 115 -1.49 -15.77 27.97
C GLU A 115 -0.97 -15.53 26.55
N LEU A 116 -0.04 -16.37 26.08
CA LEU A 116 0.64 -16.20 24.79
C LEU A 116 -0.30 -16.42 23.61
N THR A 117 -1.10 -17.49 23.69
CA THR A 117 -2.06 -17.90 22.68
C THR A 117 -3.49 -17.52 23.03
N GLY A 118 -3.71 -16.85 24.17
CA GLY A 118 -5.02 -16.43 24.64
C GLY A 118 -6.01 -17.60 24.66
N ARG A 119 -7.18 -17.41 24.05
CA ARG A 119 -8.23 -18.45 23.97
C ARG A 119 -7.90 -19.63 23.04
N PHE A 120 -6.83 -19.54 22.24
CA PHE A 120 -6.49 -20.58 21.29
C PHE A 120 -5.68 -21.67 22.00
N THR A 121 -6.24 -22.87 22.05
CA THR A 121 -5.64 -24.06 22.71
C THR A 121 -5.36 -25.20 21.74
N SER A 122 -5.64 -25.01 20.46
CA SER A 122 -5.38 -25.98 19.38
C SER A 122 -5.21 -25.29 18.04
N CYS A 123 -4.67 -26.02 17.06
CA CYS A 123 -4.55 -25.53 15.69
C CYS A 123 -5.93 -25.29 15.05
N PRO A 124 -6.10 -24.23 14.24
CA PRO A 124 -7.37 -23.89 13.59
C PRO A 124 -7.62 -24.66 12.28
N HIS A 125 -6.97 -25.82 12.08
CA HIS A 125 -7.08 -26.61 10.84
C HIS A 125 -7.51 -28.04 11.14
N ASP A 126 -8.21 -28.66 10.20
CA ASP A 126 -8.55 -30.08 10.25
C ASP A 126 -7.30 -30.96 10.15
N SER A 127 -7.44 -32.26 10.43
CA SER A 127 -6.36 -33.23 10.32
C SER A 127 -5.78 -33.25 8.90
N LEU A 128 -4.55 -32.76 8.76
CA LEU A 128 -3.82 -32.77 7.50
C LEU A 128 -3.27 -34.18 7.20
N PRO A 129 -3.32 -34.65 5.95
CA PRO A 129 -2.72 -35.93 5.56
C PRO A 129 -1.18 -35.81 5.56
N GLY A 130 -0.53 -36.76 6.23
CA GLY A 130 0.94 -36.86 6.32
C GLY A 130 1.49 -36.74 7.75
N PRO A 131 2.77 -37.06 7.97
CA PRO A 131 3.40 -36.95 9.28
C PRO A 131 3.42 -35.49 9.74
N ARG A 132 2.93 -35.24 10.96
CA ARG A 132 3.04 -33.95 11.66
C ARG A 132 4.46 -33.80 12.18
N LEU A 133 5.36 -33.41 11.29
CA LEU A 133 6.76 -33.27 11.61
C LEU A 133 6.97 -32.04 12.50
N GLN A 134 7.71 -32.24 13.58
CA GLN A 134 8.29 -31.15 14.35
C GLN A 134 9.34 -30.47 13.46
N ASP A 135 9.14 -29.19 13.16
CA ASP A 135 10.06 -28.41 12.34
C ASP A 135 11.24 -27.88 13.19
N LEU A 136 11.04 -27.59 14.47
CA LEU A 136 12.09 -27.23 15.44
C LEU A 136 11.85 -27.90 16.81
N SER A 137 12.91 -28.43 17.43
CA SER A 137 12.85 -28.87 18.82
C SER A 137 12.80 -27.67 19.78
N ALA A 138 11.92 -27.72 20.79
CA ALA A 138 11.75 -26.63 21.76
C ALA A 138 13.04 -26.28 22.53
N ASP A 139 13.91 -27.26 22.73
CA ASP A 139 15.19 -27.09 23.44
C ASP A 139 16.32 -26.62 22.51
N SER A 140 16.05 -26.47 21.21
CA SER A 140 17.06 -26.04 20.25
C SER A 140 17.30 -24.53 20.29
N GLU A 141 18.55 -24.12 20.06
CA GLU A 141 18.92 -22.71 19.88
C GLU A 141 18.11 -22.06 18.74
N ALA A 142 17.83 -22.80 17.67
CA ALA A 142 17.01 -22.34 16.56
C ALA A 142 15.57 -22.01 16.98
N TYR A 143 14.97 -22.79 17.89
CA TYR A 143 13.63 -22.50 18.43
C TYR A 143 13.64 -21.26 19.32
N GLN A 144 14.66 -21.09 20.17
CA GLN A 144 14.76 -19.90 21.02
C GLN A 144 14.93 -18.63 20.19
N ASN A 145 15.81 -18.65 19.19
CA ASN A 145 15.99 -17.54 18.26
C ASN A 145 14.72 -17.25 17.44
N PHE A 146 14.00 -18.30 17.01
CA PHE A 146 12.70 -18.15 16.37
C PHE A 146 11.68 -17.48 17.30
N ARG A 147 11.59 -17.96 18.53
CA ARG A 147 10.71 -17.43 19.57
C ARG A 147 10.97 -15.95 19.83
N ASP A 148 12.22 -15.53 19.91
CA ASP A 148 12.59 -14.13 20.13
C ASP A 148 12.15 -13.22 18.98
N VAL A 149 12.25 -13.69 17.74
CA VAL A 149 11.73 -12.96 16.57
C VAL A 149 10.21 -12.83 16.65
N ILE A 150 9.49 -13.93 16.91
CA ILE A 150 8.02 -13.90 17.02
C ILE A 150 7.57 -12.96 18.12
N LEU A 151 8.24 -12.98 19.28
CA LEU A 151 7.87 -12.19 20.46
C LEU A 151 8.53 -10.83 20.56
N THR A 152 9.15 -10.35 19.48
CA THR A 152 9.73 -9.02 19.43
C THR A 152 8.68 -7.97 19.80
N LYS A 153 8.95 -7.17 20.84
CA LYS A 153 7.96 -6.26 21.45
C LYS A 153 7.32 -5.29 20.45
N SER A 154 8.11 -4.70 19.55
CA SER A 154 7.60 -3.80 18.52
C SER A 154 6.69 -4.52 17.54
N PHE A 155 7.07 -5.73 17.10
CA PHE A 155 6.29 -6.54 16.18
C PHE A 155 4.96 -6.97 16.81
N GLN A 156 4.97 -7.46 18.05
CA GLN A 156 3.76 -7.84 18.79
C GLN A 156 2.80 -6.65 18.99
N ARG A 157 3.33 -5.46 19.22
CA ARG A 157 2.54 -4.22 19.28
C ARG A 157 1.93 -3.88 17.90
N ASP A 158 2.71 -4.02 16.84
CA ASP A 158 2.30 -3.65 15.49
C ASP A 158 1.28 -4.66 14.90
N LEU A 159 1.32 -5.94 15.33
CA LEU A 159 0.30 -6.95 15.01
C LEU A 159 -1.12 -6.53 15.41
N MET A 160 -1.27 -5.86 16.55
CA MET A 160 -2.58 -5.36 17.02
C MET A 160 -3.17 -4.29 16.09
N LYS A 161 -2.32 -3.65 15.27
CA LYS A 161 -2.69 -2.64 14.28
C LYS A 161 -2.64 -3.17 12.85
N ALA A 162 -2.52 -4.49 12.64
CA ALA A 162 -2.45 -5.04 11.30
C ALA A 162 -3.79 -4.84 10.55
N SER A 163 -3.72 -4.29 9.34
CA SER A 163 -4.86 -4.11 8.43
C SER A 163 -5.04 -5.33 7.54
N THR A 164 -6.27 -5.81 7.38
CA THR A 164 -6.64 -6.75 6.29
C THR A 164 -7.04 -6.07 5.01
N TYR A 165 -7.31 -4.77 5.08
CA TYR A 165 -7.86 -4.05 3.97
C TYR A 165 -6.82 -3.84 2.87
N GLY A 166 -5.53 -4.01 3.15
CA GLY A 166 -4.44 -3.84 2.18
C GLY A 166 -4.27 -2.37 1.81
N GLY A 167 -3.09 -1.82 2.08
CA GLY A 167 -2.72 -0.44 1.73
C GLY A 167 -1.79 -0.37 0.52
N THR A 168 -1.03 -1.43 0.27
CA THR A 168 0.02 -1.47 -0.74
C THR A 168 -0.57 -1.36 -2.14
N SER A 169 -1.66 -2.05 -2.43
CA SER A 169 -2.26 -2.02 -3.78
C SER A 169 -2.79 -0.63 -4.17
N ILE A 170 -3.43 0.09 -3.23
CA ILE A 170 -3.90 1.45 -3.49
C ILE A 170 -2.73 2.45 -3.56
N CYS A 171 -1.72 2.29 -2.69
CA CYS A 171 -0.52 3.11 -2.74
C CYS A 171 0.27 2.89 -4.05
N GLU A 172 0.42 1.65 -4.50
CA GLU A 172 1.09 1.29 -5.75
C GLU A 172 0.31 1.81 -6.98
N ALA A 173 -1.01 1.63 -6.99
CA ALA A 173 -1.87 2.18 -8.05
C ALA A 173 -1.77 3.71 -8.11
N LYS A 174 -1.82 4.38 -6.95
CA LYS A 174 -1.65 5.83 -6.86
C LYS A 174 -0.25 6.26 -7.29
N ASN A 175 0.80 5.54 -6.89
CA ASN A 175 2.18 5.81 -7.35
C ASN A 175 2.31 5.70 -8.87
N ALA A 176 1.64 4.73 -9.50
CA ALA A 176 1.64 4.60 -10.94
C ALA A 176 0.93 5.79 -11.61
N LEU A 177 -0.22 6.21 -11.09
CA LEU A 177 -0.93 7.39 -11.60
C LEU A 177 -0.14 8.68 -11.38
N ASP A 178 0.50 8.84 -10.23
CA ASP A 178 1.35 10.00 -9.96
C ASP A 178 2.47 10.10 -11.00
N ARG A 179 3.06 8.99 -11.44
CA ARG A 179 4.06 8.99 -12.52
C ARG A 179 3.49 9.31 -13.90
N ILE A 180 2.18 9.08 -14.12
CA ILE A 180 1.51 9.46 -15.37
C ILE A 180 1.29 10.98 -15.40
N TYR A 181 0.85 11.56 -14.28
CA TYR A 181 0.54 12.99 -14.19
C TYR A 181 1.76 13.87 -13.89
N CYS A 182 2.70 13.38 -13.09
CA CYS A 182 3.94 14.04 -12.68
C CYS A 182 5.11 13.09 -12.97
N ARG A 183 5.65 13.16 -14.19
CA ARG A 183 6.75 12.29 -14.61
C ARG A 183 8.01 12.58 -13.82
N LYS A 184 8.73 11.55 -13.38
CA LYS A 184 9.96 11.77 -12.59
C LYS A 184 11.10 12.37 -13.43
N GLU A 185 11.00 12.26 -14.75
CA GLU A 185 11.96 12.71 -15.73
C GLU A 185 11.85 14.21 -16.04
N ILE A 186 10.76 14.85 -15.60
CA ILE A 186 10.49 16.26 -15.83
C ILE A 186 10.62 17.00 -14.50
N PHE A 187 11.33 18.13 -14.52
CA PHE A 187 11.37 19.03 -13.38
C PHE A 187 10.11 19.89 -13.37
N TYR A 188 9.34 19.82 -12.29
CA TYR A 188 8.14 20.63 -12.11
C TYR A 188 8.36 21.64 -10.98
N PRO A 189 7.82 22.87 -11.09
CA PRO A 189 7.80 23.81 -9.98
C PRO A 189 7.13 23.19 -8.73
N ILE A 190 7.65 23.51 -7.54
CA ILE A 190 7.13 22.94 -6.28
C ILE A 190 5.61 23.22 -6.11
N ALA A 191 5.18 24.40 -6.57
CA ALA A 191 3.78 24.84 -6.50
C ALA A 191 2.80 23.98 -7.31
N THR A 192 3.26 23.21 -8.31
CA THR A 192 2.37 22.43 -9.19
C THR A 192 2.17 20.99 -8.71
N TYR A 193 3.00 20.47 -7.80
CA TYR A 193 2.85 19.10 -7.29
C TYR A 193 1.49 18.80 -6.63
N PRO A 194 0.89 19.71 -5.84
CA PRO A 194 -0.45 19.49 -5.30
C PRO A 194 -1.48 19.24 -6.41
N LEU A 195 -1.42 19.99 -7.52
CA LEU A 195 -2.32 19.82 -8.66
C LEU A 195 -2.19 18.42 -9.26
N TYR A 196 -0.98 17.95 -9.55
CA TYR A 196 -0.78 16.61 -10.11
C TYR A 196 -1.21 15.50 -9.14
N ALA A 197 -0.95 15.68 -7.85
CA ALA A 197 -1.40 14.76 -6.82
C ALA A 197 -2.94 14.67 -6.76
N MET A 198 -3.63 15.81 -6.89
CA MET A 198 -5.09 15.88 -6.99
C MET A 198 -5.61 15.21 -8.26
N MET A 199 -5.00 15.45 -9.42
CA MET A 199 -5.40 14.81 -10.69
C MET A 199 -5.28 13.28 -10.64
N ALA A 200 -4.20 12.77 -10.04
CA ALA A 200 -4.04 11.35 -9.79
C ALA A 200 -5.08 10.79 -8.80
N THR A 201 -5.47 11.58 -7.80
CA THR A 201 -6.53 11.23 -6.83
C THR A 201 -7.91 11.19 -7.48
N LEU A 202 -8.24 12.19 -8.29
CA LEU A 202 -9.47 12.21 -9.07
C LEU A 202 -9.52 10.99 -10.00
N HIS A 203 -8.42 10.68 -10.69
CA HIS A 203 -8.34 9.51 -11.57
C HIS A 203 -8.64 8.21 -10.82
N ILE A 204 -7.92 7.93 -9.72
CA ILE A 204 -8.11 6.66 -8.99
C ILE A 204 -9.51 6.56 -8.41
N ASN A 205 -10.08 7.68 -7.93
CA ASN A 205 -11.44 7.71 -7.42
C ASN A 205 -12.48 7.52 -8.52
N THR A 206 -12.32 8.11 -9.70
CA THR A 206 -13.20 7.83 -10.85
C THR A 206 -13.22 6.35 -11.19
N LEU A 207 -12.03 5.72 -11.29
CA LEU A 207 -11.94 4.28 -11.54
C LEU A 207 -12.64 3.48 -10.45
N ARG A 208 -12.49 3.89 -9.18
CA ARG A 208 -13.07 3.18 -8.06
C ARG A 208 -14.58 3.35 -7.95
N LEU A 209 -15.10 4.55 -8.20
CA LEU A 209 -16.53 4.83 -8.26
C LEU A 209 -17.19 4.05 -9.40
N ALA A 210 -16.58 4.00 -10.58
CA ALA A 210 -17.06 3.20 -11.70
C ALA A 210 -17.10 1.68 -11.38
N GLU A 211 -16.19 1.19 -10.54
CA GLU A 211 -16.27 -0.20 -10.04
C GLU A 211 -17.42 -0.40 -9.07
N ILE A 212 -17.64 0.56 -8.17
CA ILE A 212 -18.73 0.51 -7.18
C ILE A 212 -20.09 0.60 -7.88
N SER A 213 -20.23 1.42 -8.92
CA SER A 213 -21.46 1.54 -9.72
C SER A 213 -21.68 0.37 -10.70
N GLY A 214 -20.68 -0.48 -10.90
CA GLY A 214 -20.74 -1.61 -11.83
C GLY A 214 -20.50 -1.25 -13.30
N GLU A 215 -20.21 0.03 -13.61
CA GLU A 215 -19.79 0.48 -14.95
C GLU A 215 -18.45 -0.14 -15.36
N ARG A 216 -17.52 -0.27 -14.41
CA ARG A 216 -16.19 -0.86 -14.61
C ARG A 216 -16.19 -2.33 -14.22
N LYS A 217 -16.22 -3.21 -15.22
CA LYS A 217 -16.37 -4.66 -15.06
C LYS A 217 -15.04 -5.40 -15.19
N VAL A 218 -14.93 -6.53 -14.51
CA VAL A 218 -13.81 -7.46 -14.71
C VAL A 218 -13.97 -8.16 -16.05
N LEU A 219 -12.98 -8.02 -16.92
CA LEU A 219 -12.96 -8.63 -18.26
C LEU A 219 -12.23 -9.97 -18.25
N LYS A 220 -11.10 -10.05 -17.54
CA LYS A 220 -10.27 -11.25 -17.51
C LYS A 220 -9.53 -11.35 -16.18
N THR A 221 -9.52 -12.54 -15.60
CA THR A 221 -8.68 -12.85 -14.44
C THR A 221 -7.60 -13.82 -14.89
N ARG A 222 -6.34 -13.50 -14.59
CA ARG A 222 -5.18 -14.37 -14.84
C ARG A 222 -4.55 -14.74 -13.50
N GLU A 223 -4.28 -16.01 -13.30
CA GLU A 223 -3.44 -16.43 -12.18
C GLU A 223 -1.98 -16.35 -12.61
N VAL A 224 -1.17 -15.68 -11.79
CA VAL A 224 0.25 -15.48 -11.99
C VAL A 224 0.98 -16.09 -10.81
N GLN A 225 1.77 -17.12 -11.08
CA GLN A 225 2.71 -17.67 -10.13
C GLN A 225 4.11 -17.19 -10.52
N ARG A 226 4.80 -16.50 -9.60
CA ARG A 226 6.18 -16.09 -9.86
C ARG A 226 7.11 -17.28 -9.65
N LYS A 227 8.20 -17.37 -10.42
CA LYS A 227 9.15 -18.50 -10.44
C LYS A 227 9.62 -19.01 -9.07
N TYR A 228 9.67 -18.15 -8.06
CA TYR A 228 10.16 -18.45 -6.71
C TYR A 228 9.09 -18.30 -5.62
N LEU A 229 7.81 -18.24 -5.98
CA LEU A 229 6.71 -18.11 -5.04
C LEU A 229 5.68 -19.21 -5.31
N ASP A 230 5.39 -20.01 -4.29
CA ASP A 230 4.33 -21.03 -4.35
C ASP A 230 2.94 -20.38 -4.38
N ARG A 231 2.84 -19.14 -3.89
CA ARG A 231 1.61 -18.36 -3.91
C ARG A 231 1.27 -17.91 -5.33
N LYS A 232 0.10 -18.33 -5.81
CA LYS A 232 -0.55 -17.77 -6.98
C LYS A 232 -1.16 -16.40 -6.65
N SER A 233 -0.85 -15.41 -7.47
CA SER A 233 -1.44 -14.06 -7.40
C SER A 233 -2.48 -13.90 -8.51
N LYS A 234 -3.60 -13.23 -8.24
CA LYS A 234 -4.62 -12.97 -9.26
C LYS A 234 -4.40 -11.58 -9.87
N GLN A 235 -4.17 -11.53 -11.17
CA GLN A 235 -4.17 -10.30 -11.95
C GLN A 235 -5.53 -10.13 -12.63
N VAL A 236 -6.17 -9.00 -12.38
CA VAL A 236 -7.53 -8.72 -12.87
C VAL A 236 -7.46 -7.59 -13.90
N LEU A 237 -7.82 -7.91 -15.15
CA LEU A 237 -8.05 -6.92 -16.20
C LEU A 237 -9.49 -6.42 -16.09
N LYS A 238 -9.65 -5.10 -16.07
CA LYS A 238 -10.95 -4.43 -15.96
C LYS A 238 -11.20 -3.56 -17.18
N SER A 239 -12.47 -3.31 -17.50
CA SER A 239 -12.86 -2.39 -18.56
C SER A 239 -12.34 -0.97 -18.27
N PRO A 240 -12.17 -0.13 -19.30
CA PRO A 240 -11.96 1.29 -19.10
C PRO A 240 -13.19 1.92 -18.41
N ALA A 241 -12.98 3.09 -17.79
CA ALA A 241 -14.06 3.94 -17.30
C ALA A 241 -13.98 5.30 -18.00
N LYS A 242 -15.12 5.97 -18.15
CA LYS A 242 -15.15 7.34 -18.69
C LYS A 242 -14.59 8.31 -17.65
N HIS A 243 -13.65 9.15 -18.05
CA HIS A 243 -13.06 10.16 -17.18
C HIS A 243 -13.56 11.55 -17.56
N LEU A 244 -14.83 11.84 -17.24
CA LEU A 244 -15.46 13.12 -17.62
C LEU A 244 -14.62 14.33 -17.17
N GLY A 245 -14.07 14.31 -15.95
CA GLY A 245 -13.22 15.42 -15.48
C GLY A 245 -11.94 15.60 -16.32
N ARG A 246 -11.36 14.52 -16.87
CA ARG A 246 -10.20 14.62 -17.77
C ARG A 246 -10.61 15.18 -19.13
N ASP A 247 -11.75 14.74 -19.64
CA ASP A 247 -12.29 15.20 -20.92
C ASP A 247 -12.60 16.71 -20.83
N LEU A 248 -13.26 17.16 -19.75
CA LEU A 248 -13.55 18.57 -19.50
C LEU A 248 -12.29 19.44 -19.36
N VAL A 249 -11.24 18.94 -18.70
CA VAL A 249 -9.95 19.65 -18.61
C VAL A 249 -9.31 19.78 -20.00
N LEU A 250 -9.31 18.70 -20.79
CA LEU A 250 -8.77 18.73 -22.14
C LEU A 250 -9.55 19.71 -23.03
N ASP A 251 -10.88 19.64 -23.00
CA ASP A 251 -11.75 20.53 -23.76
C ASP A 251 -11.52 22.00 -23.35
N GLY A 252 -11.38 22.27 -22.05
CA GLY A 252 -11.08 23.61 -21.54
C GLY A 252 -9.75 24.16 -22.07
N VAL A 253 -8.68 23.35 -22.05
CA VAL A 253 -7.36 23.73 -22.57
C VAL A 253 -7.41 23.96 -24.08
N LEU A 254 -8.03 23.05 -24.84
CA LEU A 254 -8.16 23.19 -26.30
C LEU A 254 -8.99 24.41 -26.69
N ASN A 255 -10.07 24.69 -25.96
CA ASN A 255 -10.89 25.90 -26.17
C ASN A 255 -10.09 27.16 -25.85
N GLY A 256 -9.32 27.19 -24.75
CA GLY A 256 -8.46 28.31 -24.42
C GLY A 256 -7.42 28.60 -25.53
N ARG A 257 -6.76 27.55 -26.02
CA ARG A 257 -5.83 27.65 -27.16
C ARG A 257 -6.51 28.13 -28.43
N LEU A 258 -7.72 27.64 -28.73
CA LEU A 258 -8.48 28.10 -29.89
C LEU A 258 -8.80 29.59 -29.78
N ILE A 259 -9.23 30.07 -28.62
CA ILE A 259 -9.49 31.50 -28.37
C ILE A 259 -8.21 32.31 -28.54
N ALA A 260 -7.08 31.87 -27.97
CA ALA A 260 -5.79 32.55 -28.13
C ALA A 260 -5.35 32.64 -29.61
N LEU A 261 -5.56 31.57 -30.39
CA LEU A 261 -5.27 31.55 -31.82
C LEU A 261 -6.18 32.49 -32.61
N GLN A 262 -7.48 32.52 -32.28
CA GLN A 262 -8.46 33.41 -32.94
C GLN A 262 -8.24 34.87 -32.57
N ALA A 263 -7.80 35.14 -31.35
CA ALA A 263 -7.47 36.48 -30.85
C ALA A 263 -6.28 37.13 -31.57
N LYS A 264 -5.37 36.35 -32.18
CA LYS A 264 -4.37 36.92 -33.12
C LYS A 264 -5.04 37.64 -34.30
N TYR A 265 -6.33 37.41 -34.54
CA TYR A 265 -7.13 37.97 -35.63
C TYR A 265 -8.33 38.82 -35.16
N GLN A 266 -8.59 38.95 -33.85
CA GLN A 266 -9.70 39.73 -33.27
C GLN A 266 -9.33 40.30 -31.89
N SER A 267 -9.70 41.55 -31.60
CA SER A 267 -9.40 42.20 -30.31
C SER A 267 -10.32 41.72 -29.19
N GLY A 268 -9.75 41.30 -28.04
CA GLY A 268 -10.49 41.06 -26.79
C GLY A 268 -10.32 39.66 -26.20
N VAL A 269 -9.11 39.29 -25.78
CA VAL A 269 -8.82 37.99 -25.17
C VAL A 269 -9.31 37.97 -23.72
N PRO A 270 -10.09 36.97 -23.29
CA PRO A 270 -10.43 36.81 -21.88
C PRO A 270 -9.17 36.63 -21.02
N GLN A 271 -9.13 37.27 -19.84
CA GLN A 271 -7.95 37.23 -18.96
C GLN A 271 -7.48 35.81 -18.62
N TRP A 272 -8.41 34.87 -18.37
CA TRP A 272 -8.05 33.48 -18.06
C TRP A 272 -7.31 32.76 -19.21
N VAL A 273 -7.52 33.18 -20.46
CA VAL A 273 -6.79 32.65 -21.63
C VAL A 273 -5.38 33.23 -21.66
N VAL A 274 -5.23 34.51 -21.32
CA VAL A 274 -3.90 35.14 -21.18
C VAL A 274 -3.11 34.44 -20.09
N ASP A 275 -3.70 34.27 -18.90
CA ASP A 275 -3.07 33.58 -17.78
C ASP A 275 -2.67 32.12 -18.13
N LEU A 276 -3.49 31.44 -18.95
CA LEU A 276 -3.21 30.08 -19.43
C LEU A 276 -2.01 30.05 -20.39
N MET A 277 -1.93 30.99 -21.34
CA MET A 277 -0.84 31.06 -22.32
C MET A 277 0.47 31.48 -21.65
N ASP A 278 0.44 32.47 -20.75
CA ASP A 278 1.60 32.91 -19.99
C ASP A 278 2.19 31.75 -19.15
N ALA A 279 1.33 30.92 -18.55
CA ALA A 279 1.75 29.75 -17.79
C ALA A 279 2.36 28.64 -18.68
N GLU A 280 1.90 28.49 -19.93
CA GLU A 280 2.49 27.56 -20.90
C GLU A 280 3.86 28.06 -21.39
N ASP A 281 3.96 29.35 -21.73
CA ASP A 281 5.20 29.98 -22.21
C ASP A 281 6.29 29.97 -21.13
N GLU A 282 5.94 30.25 -19.87
CA GLU A 282 6.87 30.15 -18.73
C GLU A 282 7.40 28.71 -18.56
N TYR A 283 6.53 27.70 -18.75
CA TYR A 283 6.93 26.31 -18.68
C TYR A 283 7.87 25.92 -19.84
N GLU A 284 7.57 26.31 -21.07
CA GLU A 284 8.41 26.02 -22.25
C GLU A 284 9.80 26.68 -22.12
N CYS A 285 9.86 27.95 -21.74
CA CYS A 285 11.13 28.65 -21.51
C CYS A 285 11.97 28.02 -20.41
N SER A 286 11.33 27.54 -19.33
CA SER A 286 12.05 26.86 -18.24
C SER A 286 12.67 25.53 -18.66
N CYS A 287 12.04 24.80 -19.59
CA CYS A 287 12.54 23.52 -20.09
C CYS A 287 13.78 23.67 -20.99
N ASP A 288 13.86 24.74 -21.76
CA ASP A 288 15.01 25.02 -22.64
C ASP A 288 16.26 25.50 -21.87
N SER A 289 16.06 26.10 -20.69
CA SER A 289 17.17 26.53 -19.83
C SER A 289 17.88 25.39 -19.09
N VAL A 290 17.26 24.20 -18.99
CA VAL A 290 17.79 23.02 -18.29
C VAL A 290 18.48 22.03 -19.24
N SER A 291 18.30 22.20 -20.56
CA SER A 291 18.92 21.41 -21.62
C SER A 291 20.21 22.00 -22.19
N SER A 292 20.71 23.09 -21.58
CA SER A 292 21.95 23.80 -21.94
C SER A 292 23.11 23.47 -20.99
#